data_AF-A0A239BSE7-F1
#
_entry.id   AF-A0A239BSE7-F1
#
_cell.length_a   1.000
_cell.length_b   1.000
_cell.length_c   1.000
_cell.angle_alpha   90.00
_cell.angle_beta   90.00
_cell.angle_gamma   90.00
#
_symmetry.space_group_name_H-M   'P 1'
#
loop_
_entity.id
_entity.type
_entity.pdbx_description
1 polymer ?
#
loop_
_entity_poly.entity_id
_entity_poly.type
_entity_poly.pdbx_seq_one_letter_code
_entity_poly.pdbx_strand_id
1 'polypeptide(L)'
;MNLLVEAIGGPAVPPLRLLPPAAADLLVTLGAPPRLGAHLRAVHDVAWRLTGWLAGAYPALEFDRSAVLFGAATHDIGKVTHPQELSGPGSRHEQAGRRLLLQAGVAPRLARFAASHGSWDSPTVEIEDLLVSVADKVWKAKRVPDLEQLLIERLVAVCGQEPWAVFLALDTELDELAAGADGRLAYQNGFPVDVR
;
A
#
# COMPACT_ATOMS: atom_id res chain seq x y z
N MET A 1 2.25 -5.80 -26.64
CA MET A 1 1.64 -6.29 -25.39
C MET A 1 1.57 -5.11 -24.42
N ASN A 2 0.41 -4.83 -23.83
CA ASN A 2 0.29 -3.71 -22.90
C ASN A 2 0.96 -4.11 -21.56
N LEU A 3 2.19 -3.65 -21.34
CA LEU A 3 2.99 -3.99 -20.15
C LEU A 3 2.30 -3.60 -18.84
N LEU A 4 1.44 -2.57 -18.84
CA LEU A 4 0.64 -2.24 -17.66
C LEU A 4 -0.36 -3.35 -17.34
N VAL A 5 -1.06 -3.88 -18.35
CA VAL A 5 -2.03 -4.97 -18.18
C VAL A 5 -1.34 -6.23 -17.65
N GLU A 6 -0.12 -6.51 -18.12
CA GLU A 6 0.71 -7.57 -17.58
C GLU A 6 1.11 -7.32 -16.12
N ALA A 7 1.52 -6.09 -15.78
CA ALA A 7 1.87 -5.72 -14.41
C ALA A 7 0.69 -5.85 -13.43
N ILE A 8 -0.53 -5.51 -13.82
CA ILE A 8 -1.67 -5.52 -12.88
C ILE A 8 -2.51 -6.80 -12.94
N GLY A 9 -2.45 -7.55 -14.05
CA GLY A 9 -3.31 -8.71 -14.31
C GLY A 9 -2.58 -9.99 -14.74
N GLY A 10 -1.30 -9.91 -15.09
CA GLY A 10 -0.51 -11.05 -15.55
C GLY A 10 -0.05 -11.98 -14.42
N PRO A 11 0.53 -13.14 -14.77
CA PRO A 11 1.21 -13.99 -13.80
C PRO A 11 2.35 -13.22 -13.12
N ALA A 12 2.60 -13.52 -11.85
CA ALA A 12 3.67 -12.93 -11.07
C ALA A 12 4.45 -14.03 -10.36
N VAL A 13 5.76 -13.86 -10.23
CA VAL A 13 6.64 -14.70 -9.42
C VAL A 13 7.38 -13.77 -8.44
N PRO A 14 7.10 -13.84 -7.13
CA PRO A 14 6.10 -14.70 -6.49
C PRO A 14 4.66 -14.36 -6.91
N PRO A 15 3.68 -15.25 -6.73
CA PRO A 15 2.28 -14.93 -6.99
C PRO A 15 1.84 -13.72 -6.16
N LEU A 16 1.31 -12.69 -6.83
CA LEU A 16 0.77 -11.49 -6.19
C LEU A 16 -0.72 -11.39 -6.43
N ARG A 17 -1.47 -11.01 -5.38
CA ARG A 17 -2.91 -10.72 -5.47
C ARG A 17 -3.19 -9.70 -6.57
N LEU A 18 -4.29 -9.92 -7.30
CA LEU A 18 -4.82 -8.94 -8.24
C LEU A 18 -5.34 -7.72 -7.48
N LEU A 19 -5.21 -6.54 -8.09
CA LEU A 19 -5.75 -5.30 -7.54
C LEU A 19 -7.29 -5.33 -7.47
N PRO A 20 -7.90 -4.51 -6.60
CA PRO A 20 -9.34 -4.24 -6.70
C PRO A 20 -9.69 -3.76 -8.12
N PRO A 21 -10.77 -4.26 -8.76
CA PRO A 21 -11.08 -3.92 -10.15
C PRO A 21 -11.12 -2.41 -10.41
N ALA A 22 -11.75 -1.64 -9.51
CA ALA A 22 -11.80 -0.19 -9.62
C ALA A 22 -10.42 0.48 -9.63
N ALA A 23 -9.45 -0.04 -8.88
CA ALA A 23 -8.08 0.49 -8.89
C ALA A 23 -7.34 0.11 -10.19
N ALA A 24 -7.51 -1.13 -10.66
CA ALA A 24 -6.93 -1.57 -11.93
C ALA A 24 -7.46 -0.76 -13.12
N ASP A 25 -8.78 -0.53 -13.17
CA ASP A 25 -9.44 0.27 -14.21
C ASP A 25 -8.95 1.72 -14.19
N LEU A 26 -8.76 2.32 -13.01
CA LEU A 26 -8.17 3.66 -12.87
C LEU A 26 -6.75 3.72 -13.44
N LEU A 27 -5.90 2.75 -13.11
CA LEU A 27 -4.52 2.72 -13.63
C LEU A 27 -4.47 2.60 -15.15
N VAL A 28 -5.34 1.77 -15.74
CA VAL A 28 -5.46 1.65 -17.20
C VAL A 28 -5.97 2.95 -17.82
N THR A 29 -7.04 3.52 -17.26
CA THR A 29 -7.65 4.77 -17.75
C THR A 29 -6.68 5.94 -17.73
N LEU A 30 -5.85 6.02 -16.68
CA LEU A 30 -4.86 7.09 -16.51
C LEU A 30 -3.55 6.82 -17.28
N GLY A 31 -3.42 5.68 -17.97
CA GLY A 31 -2.20 5.33 -18.69
C GLY A 31 -1.00 5.16 -17.76
N ALA A 32 -1.20 4.53 -16.60
CA ALA A 32 -0.15 4.39 -15.60
C ALA A 32 1.10 3.67 -16.14
N PRO A 33 2.31 4.09 -15.76
CA PRO A 33 3.52 3.36 -16.11
C PRO A 33 3.46 1.90 -15.59
N PRO A 34 3.91 0.90 -16.35
CA PRO A 34 3.90 -0.49 -15.91
C PRO A 34 4.63 -0.70 -14.58
N ARG A 35 5.73 0.03 -14.35
CA ARG A 35 6.45 0.08 -13.09
C ARG A 35 5.56 0.46 -11.90
N LEU A 36 4.70 1.45 -12.08
CA LEU A 36 3.75 1.90 -11.07
C LEU A 36 2.71 0.82 -10.78
N GLY A 37 2.15 0.21 -11.84
CA GLY A 37 1.21 -0.91 -11.69
C GLY A 37 1.80 -2.08 -10.91
N ALA A 38 3.04 -2.47 -11.22
CA ALA A 38 3.74 -3.56 -10.55
C ALA A 38 4.02 -3.24 -9.07
N HIS A 39 4.43 -2.00 -8.78
CA HIS A 39 4.62 -1.49 -7.43
C HIS A 39 3.31 -1.58 -6.61
N LEU A 40 2.23 -0.98 -7.12
CA LEU A 40 0.94 -0.93 -6.43
C LEU A 40 0.39 -2.33 -6.18
N ARG A 41 0.62 -3.27 -7.11
CA ARG A 41 0.24 -4.68 -6.93
C ARG A 41 1.02 -5.36 -5.81
N ALA A 42 2.33 -5.12 -5.72
CA ALA A 42 3.16 -5.64 -4.65
C ALA A 42 2.76 -5.09 -3.27
N VAL A 43 2.46 -3.80 -3.17
CA VAL A 43 1.99 -3.16 -1.93
C VAL A 43 0.61 -3.67 -1.55
N HIS A 44 -0.31 -3.79 -2.51
CA HIS A 44 -1.65 -4.35 -2.29
C HIS A 44 -1.60 -5.79 -1.77
N ASP A 45 -0.71 -6.64 -2.30
CA ASP A 45 -0.53 -8.01 -1.81
C ASP A 45 -0.14 -8.05 -0.33
N VAL A 46 0.78 -7.18 0.08
CA VAL A 46 1.21 -7.04 1.48
C VAL A 46 0.08 -6.50 2.36
N ALA A 47 -0.66 -5.49 1.89
CA ALA A 47 -1.83 -4.98 2.60
C ALA A 47 -2.91 -6.07 2.77
N TRP A 48 -3.10 -6.93 1.77
CA TRP A 48 -4.04 -8.06 1.86
C TRP A 48 -3.62 -9.08 2.92
N ARG A 49 -2.34 -9.43 2.98
CA ARG A 49 -1.80 -10.34 4.00
C ARG A 49 -1.89 -9.72 5.40
N LEU A 50 -1.39 -8.50 5.58
CA LEU A 50 -1.40 -7.77 6.85
C LEU A 50 -2.81 -7.65 7.41
N THR A 51 -3.76 -7.17 6.60
CA THR A 51 -5.16 -7.06 7.04
C THR A 51 -5.79 -8.42 7.31
N GLY A 52 -5.35 -9.48 6.60
CA GLY A 52 -5.80 -10.87 6.81
C GLY A 52 -5.38 -11.40 8.17
N TRP A 53 -4.10 -11.20 8.51
CA TRP A 53 -3.56 -11.51 9.83
C TRP A 53 -4.30 -10.73 10.93
N LEU A 54 -4.48 -9.41 10.76
CA LEU A 54 -5.20 -8.58 11.73
C LEU A 54 -6.61 -9.07 12.03
N ALA A 55 -7.36 -9.49 10.99
CA ALA A 55 -8.71 -10.01 11.17
C ALA A 55 -8.76 -11.29 12.03
N GLY A 56 -7.68 -12.08 12.05
CA GLY A 56 -7.57 -13.27 12.89
C GLY A 56 -6.98 -12.98 14.28
N ALA A 57 -5.90 -12.20 14.34
CA ALA A 57 -5.17 -11.91 15.57
C ALA A 57 -5.86 -10.86 16.45
N TYR A 58 -6.57 -9.90 15.84
CA TYR A 58 -7.22 -8.77 16.51
C TYR A 58 -8.67 -8.59 16.01
N PRO A 59 -9.57 -9.55 16.26
CA PRO A 59 -10.94 -9.50 15.73
C PRO A 59 -11.79 -8.33 16.27
N ALA A 60 -11.36 -7.68 17.36
CA ALA A 60 -11.99 -6.48 17.89
C ALA A 60 -11.55 -5.17 17.21
N LEU A 61 -10.53 -5.22 16.34
CA LEU A 61 -10.09 -4.06 15.57
C LEU A 61 -11.08 -3.79 14.43
N GLU A 62 -11.85 -2.71 14.56
CA GLU A 62 -12.73 -2.24 13.49
C GLU A 62 -11.96 -1.35 12.51
N PHE A 63 -12.00 -1.69 11.23
CA PHE A 63 -11.46 -0.89 10.14
C PHE A 63 -12.10 -1.29 8.81
N ASP A 64 -12.15 -0.37 7.85
CA ASP A 64 -12.60 -0.66 6.48
C ASP A 64 -11.48 -1.35 5.68
N ARG A 65 -11.47 -2.69 5.72
CA ARG A 65 -10.51 -3.50 4.95
C ARG A 65 -10.53 -3.16 3.45
N SER A 66 -11.71 -2.94 2.87
CA SER A 66 -11.82 -2.62 1.44
C SER A 66 -11.18 -1.27 1.13
N ALA A 67 -11.31 -0.29 2.02
CA ALA A 67 -10.63 1.00 1.92
C ALA A 67 -9.10 0.85 1.98
N VAL A 68 -8.56 0.04 2.91
CA VAL A 68 -7.11 -0.23 2.99
C VAL A 68 -6.59 -0.85 1.70
N LEU A 69 -7.27 -1.85 1.15
CA LEU A 69 -6.85 -2.50 -0.09
C LEU A 69 -6.90 -1.53 -1.29
N PHE A 70 -7.94 -0.71 -1.38
CA PHE A 70 -8.02 0.33 -2.40
C PHE A 70 -6.92 1.38 -2.23
N GLY A 71 -6.67 1.82 -1.00
CA GLY A 71 -5.61 2.77 -0.65
C GLY A 71 -4.23 2.25 -1.03
N ALA A 72 -3.89 1.03 -0.62
CA ALA A 72 -2.63 0.37 -1.00
C ALA A 72 -2.46 0.29 -2.53
N ALA A 73 -3.54 -0.02 -3.24
CA ALA A 73 -3.57 -0.13 -4.70
C ALA A 73 -3.54 1.22 -5.45
N THR A 74 -3.64 2.36 -4.76
CA THR A 74 -3.73 3.69 -5.39
C THR A 74 -2.89 4.79 -4.72
N HIS A 75 -2.22 4.51 -3.61
CA HIS A 75 -1.54 5.55 -2.82
C HIS A 75 -0.51 6.35 -3.65
N ASP A 76 0.18 5.67 -4.55
CA ASP A 76 1.22 6.25 -5.41
C ASP A 76 0.71 6.71 -6.78
N ILE A 77 -0.61 6.74 -7.01
CA ILE A 77 -1.21 7.00 -8.34
C ILE A 77 -0.82 8.37 -8.93
N GLY A 78 -0.44 9.33 -8.10
CA GLY A 78 0.06 10.62 -8.59
C GLY A 78 1.37 10.54 -9.37
N LYS A 79 2.10 9.42 -9.30
CA LYS A 79 3.30 9.16 -10.11
C LYS A 79 2.97 8.99 -11.60
N VAL A 80 1.70 8.88 -11.97
CA VAL A 80 1.25 9.09 -13.35
C VAL A 80 1.57 10.51 -13.83
N THR A 81 1.36 11.53 -12.99
CA THR A 81 1.66 12.93 -13.30
C THR A 81 3.12 13.29 -13.02
N HIS A 82 3.76 12.60 -12.08
CA HIS A 82 5.13 12.83 -11.67
C HIS A 82 6.00 11.57 -11.83
N PRO A 83 6.22 11.09 -13.07
CA PRO A 83 6.90 9.82 -13.33
C PRO A 83 8.36 9.82 -12.86
N GLN A 84 8.99 10.99 -12.72
CA GLN A 84 10.35 11.11 -12.19
C GLN A 84 10.46 10.59 -10.74
N GLU A 85 9.35 10.57 -9.99
CA GLU A 85 9.28 10.09 -8.61
C GLU A 85 9.08 8.55 -8.52
N LEU A 86 9.07 7.83 -9.66
CA LEU A 86 9.07 6.36 -9.67
C LEU A 86 10.42 5.75 -9.26
N SER A 87 11.51 6.45 -9.54
CA SER A 87 12.87 6.03 -9.23
C SER A 87 13.70 7.10 -8.53
N GLY A 88 13.28 8.37 -8.61
CA GLY A 88 13.88 9.48 -7.89
C GLY A 88 13.13 9.85 -6.61
N PRO A 89 13.74 10.70 -5.75
CA PRO A 89 13.05 11.25 -4.59
C PRO A 89 11.96 12.23 -5.00
N GLY A 90 10.94 12.39 -4.16
CA GLY A 90 9.90 13.40 -4.32
C GLY A 90 8.62 13.05 -3.57
N SER A 91 7.74 14.04 -3.45
CA SER A 91 6.43 13.94 -2.79
C SER A 91 5.32 14.67 -3.56
N ARG A 92 5.58 15.14 -4.79
CA ARG A 92 4.57 15.86 -5.58
C ARG A 92 3.44 14.92 -5.99
N HIS A 93 3.73 13.62 -6.14
CA HIS A 93 2.73 12.59 -6.41
C HIS A 93 1.64 12.53 -5.34
N GLU A 94 1.89 12.90 -4.09
CA GLU A 94 0.92 12.74 -3.01
C GLU A 94 -0.35 13.58 -3.25
N GLN A 95 -0.16 14.90 -3.39
CA GLN A 95 -1.29 15.80 -3.67
C GLN A 95 -1.83 15.61 -5.09
N ALA A 96 -0.97 15.27 -6.06
CA ALA A 96 -1.41 15.00 -7.43
C ALA A 96 -2.32 13.77 -7.49
N GLY A 97 -1.95 12.68 -6.80
CA GLY A 97 -2.71 11.44 -6.74
C GLY A 97 -4.07 11.65 -6.11
N ARG A 98 -4.14 12.37 -4.98
CA ARG A 98 -5.43 12.73 -4.38
C ARG A 98 -6.31 13.52 -5.35
N ARG A 99 -5.77 14.49 -6.09
CA ARG A 99 -6.53 15.25 -7.10
C ARG A 99 -7.02 14.36 -8.24
N LEU A 100 -6.17 13.46 -8.76
CA LEU A 100 -6.56 12.51 -9.83
C LEU A 100 -7.72 11.62 -9.38
N LEU A 101 -7.65 11.06 -8.18
CA LEU A 101 -8.70 10.20 -7.64
C LEU A 101 -10.03 10.97 -7.50
N LEU A 102 -9.99 12.18 -6.94
CA LEU A 102 -11.18 13.02 -6.80
C LEU A 102 -11.79 13.38 -8.16
N GLN A 103 -10.96 13.73 -9.15
CA GLN A 103 -11.41 14.03 -10.52
C GLN A 103 -12.04 12.81 -11.21
N ALA A 104 -11.56 11.61 -10.88
CA ALA A 104 -12.14 10.34 -11.35
C ALA A 104 -13.41 9.92 -10.57
N GLY A 105 -13.92 10.76 -9.66
CA GLY A 105 -15.14 10.49 -8.89
C GLY A 105 -14.94 9.58 -7.67
N VAL A 106 -13.70 9.29 -7.29
CA VAL A 106 -13.41 8.53 -6.07
C VAL A 106 -13.77 9.36 -4.84
N ALA A 107 -14.46 8.73 -3.89
CA ALA A 107 -14.89 9.40 -2.67
C ALA A 107 -13.70 9.99 -1.88
N PRO A 108 -13.83 11.18 -1.25
CA PRO A 108 -12.73 11.82 -0.51
C PRO A 108 -12.08 10.93 0.55
N ARG A 109 -12.88 10.09 1.22
CA ARG A 109 -12.39 9.14 2.24
C ARG A 109 -11.39 8.11 1.69
N LEU A 110 -11.50 7.74 0.41
CA LEU A 110 -10.58 6.81 -0.26
C LEU A 110 -9.43 7.57 -0.92
N ALA A 111 -9.72 8.73 -1.52
CA ALA A 111 -8.70 9.55 -2.17
C ALA A 111 -7.63 10.09 -1.21
N ARG A 112 -7.91 10.11 0.11
CA ARG A 112 -6.97 10.60 1.13
C ARG A 112 -5.70 9.75 1.21
N PHE A 113 -5.77 8.43 0.97
CA PHE A 113 -4.61 7.53 1.07
C PHE A 113 -3.46 7.93 0.13
N ALA A 114 -3.78 8.54 -1.01
CA ALA A 114 -2.77 9.06 -1.91
C ALA A 114 -1.94 10.21 -1.31
N ALA A 115 -2.49 10.95 -0.35
CA ALA A 115 -1.82 12.08 0.30
C ALA A 115 -1.32 11.79 1.73
N SER A 116 -1.85 10.78 2.43
CA SER A 116 -1.53 10.52 3.84
C SER A 116 -0.39 9.52 4.05
N HIS A 117 -0.07 8.67 3.06
CA HIS A 117 0.87 7.55 3.25
C HIS A 117 2.33 7.98 3.58
N GLY A 118 2.71 9.22 3.22
CA GLY A 118 3.99 9.84 3.57
C GLY A 118 3.97 10.62 4.89
N SER A 119 2.79 10.92 5.45
CA SER A 119 2.59 11.79 6.63
C SER A 119 1.70 11.09 7.68
N TRP A 120 2.15 9.90 8.09
CA TRP A 120 1.43 9.02 9.03
C TRP A 120 1.47 9.50 10.49
N ASP A 121 2.21 10.56 10.80
CA ASP A 121 2.28 11.23 12.11
C ASP A 121 1.26 12.37 12.27
N SER A 122 0.45 12.64 11.24
CA SER A 122 -0.61 13.66 11.31
C SER A 122 -1.72 13.26 12.29
N PRO A 123 -2.29 14.21 13.06
CA PRO A 123 -3.37 13.94 14.01
C PRO A 123 -4.67 13.42 13.36
N THR A 124 -4.80 13.55 12.04
CA THR A 124 -5.97 13.09 11.27
C THR A 124 -5.81 11.67 10.71
N VAL A 125 -4.70 10.98 11.02
CA VAL A 125 -4.41 9.63 10.51
C VAL A 125 -5.28 8.61 11.25
N GLU A 126 -6.05 7.85 10.47
CA GLU A 126 -6.87 6.74 10.96
C GLU A 126 -6.09 5.42 10.87
N ILE A 127 -6.64 4.35 11.44
CA ILE A 127 -5.98 3.03 11.42
C ILE A 127 -5.73 2.56 9.98
N GLU A 128 -6.68 2.81 9.07
CA GLU A 128 -6.54 2.44 7.66
C GLU A 128 -5.35 3.13 6.99
N ASP A 129 -5.09 4.38 7.33
CA ASP A 129 -3.96 5.16 6.82
C ASP A 129 -2.63 4.57 7.33
N LEU A 130 -2.56 4.16 8.61
CA LEU A 130 -1.39 3.45 9.15
C LEU A 130 -1.17 2.12 8.43
N LEU A 131 -2.23 1.35 8.15
CA LEU A 131 -2.11 0.05 7.47
C LEU A 131 -1.62 0.18 6.03
N VAL A 132 -2.08 1.21 5.30
CA VAL A 132 -1.55 1.53 3.96
C VAL A 132 -0.07 1.91 4.05
N SER A 133 0.30 2.78 5.00
CA SER A 133 1.70 3.18 5.19
C SER A 133 2.60 2.00 5.56
N VAL A 134 2.18 1.14 6.49
CA VAL A 134 2.96 -0.05 6.90
C VAL A 134 3.17 -0.97 5.71
N ALA A 135 2.12 -1.24 4.92
CA ALA A 135 2.24 -2.04 3.71
C ALA A 135 3.24 -1.44 2.70
N ASP A 136 3.22 -0.11 2.49
CA ASP A 136 4.19 0.59 1.62
C ASP A 136 5.64 0.56 2.16
N LYS A 137 5.86 0.38 3.46
CA LYS A 137 7.23 0.20 3.97
C LYS A 137 7.66 -1.26 3.88
N VAL A 138 6.84 -2.17 4.39
CA VAL A 138 7.21 -3.57 4.59
C VAL A 138 7.28 -4.37 3.28
N TRP A 139 6.60 -3.95 2.20
CA TRP A 139 6.70 -4.67 0.92
C TRP A 139 8.13 -4.81 0.39
N LYS A 140 8.99 -3.85 0.71
CA LYS A 140 10.43 -3.84 0.38
C LYS A 140 11.32 -4.07 1.61
N ALA A 141 10.79 -4.74 2.63
CA ALA A 141 11.47 -5.02 3.90
C ALA A 141 11.92 -3.76 4.68
N LYS A 142 11.34 -2.59 4.40
CA LYS A 142 11.63 -1.41 5.20
C LYS A 142 10.79 -1.45 6.47
N ARG A 143 11.45 -1.55 7.62
CA ARG A 143 10.86 -1.38 8.96
C ARG A 143 10.91 0.09 9.36
N VAL A 144 9.86 0.60 10.01
CA VAL A 144 9.77 1.99 10.48
C VAL A 144 9.22 1.97 11.91
N PRO A 145 10.10 1.93 12.92
CA PRO A 145 9.69 1.73 14.32
C PRO A 145 8.61 2.70 14.80
N ASP A 146 8.72 4.00 14.46
CA ASP A 146 7.76 5.01 14.89
C ASP A 146 6.35 4.78 14.28
N LEU A 147 6.28 4.33 13.03
CA LEU A 147 5.01 3.98 12.37
C LEU A 147 4.42 2.69 12.96
N GLU A 148 5.27 1.71 13.21
CA GLU A 148 4.87 0.44 13.82
C GLU A 148 4.37 0.64 15.26
N GLN A 149 4.99 1.56 16.00
CA GLN A 149 4.58 1.94 17.35
C GLN A 149 3.17 2.54 17.36
N LEU A 150 2.82 3.40 16.40
CA LEU A 150 1.45 3.91 16.27
C LEU A 150 0.43 2.80 16.04
N LEU A 151 0.77 1.79 15.23
CA LEU A 151 -0.10 0.63 15.02
C LEU A 151 -0.25 -0.20 16.31
N ILE A 152 0.85 -0.45 17.04
CA ILE A 152 0.83 -1.15 18.34
C ILE A 152 -0.10 -0.43 19.32
N GLU A 153 -0.02 0.89 19.42
CA GLU A 153 -0.88 1.67 20.32
C GLU A 153 -2.36 1.50 20.00
N ARG A 154 -2.73 1.48 18.71
CA ARG A 154 -4.12 1.23 18.29
C ARG A 154 -4.57 -0.18 18.61
N LEU A 155 -3.69 -1.17 18.42
CA LEU A 155 -3.99 -2.57 18.73
C LEU A 155 -4.17 -2.79 20.23
N VAL A 156 -3.25 -2.29 21.06
CA VAL A 156 -3.33 -2.36 22.54
C VAL A 156 -4.64 -1.74 23.04
N ALA A 157 -5.03 -0.59 22.49
CA ALA A 157 -6.25 0.10 22.89
C ALA A 157 -7.53 -0.71 22.65
N VAL A 158 -7.55 -1.59 21.63
CA VAL A 158 -8.73 -2.40 21.29
C VAL A 158 -8.72 -3.81 21.89
N CYS A 159 -7.56 -4.44 22.03
CA CYS A 159 -7.47 -5.82 22.53
C CYS A 159 -7.25 -5.92 24.04
N GLY A 160 -6.79 -4.84 24.69
CA GLY A 160 -6.47 -4.82 26.11
C GLY A 160 -5.30 -5.74 26.52
N GLN A 161 -4.52 -6.24 25.54
CA GLN A 161 -3.33 -7.04 25.80
C GLN A 161 -2.16 -6.15 26.22
N GLU A 162 -1.18 -6.77 26.88
CA GLU A 162 0.07 -6.10 27.25
C GLU A 162 0.84 -5.62 26.00
N PRO A 163 1.38 -4.38 26.00
CA PRO A 163 2.06 -3.80 24.84
C PRO A 163 3.18 -4.66 24.26
N TRP A 164 3.96 -5.34 25.10
CA TRP A 164 5.06 -6.21 24.65
C TRP A 164 4.57 -7.43 23.86
N ALA A 165 3.38 -7.96 24.19
CA ALA A 165 2.80 -9.10 23.51
C ALA A 165 2.28 -8.69 22.12
N VAL A 166 1.66 -7.51 22.03
CA VAL A 166 1.24 -6.92 20.76
C VAL A 166 2.44 -6.60 19.87
N PHE A 167 3.50 -6.03 20.44
CA PHE A 167 4.75 -5.78 19.74
C PHE A 167 5.32 -7.08 19.14
N LEU A 168 5.47 -8.14 19.95
CA LEU A 168 6.07 -9.40 19.48
C LEU A 168 5.25 -10.05 18.36
N ALA A 169 3.92 -10.00 18.47
CA ALA A 169 3.02 -10.52 17.45
C ALA A 169 3.13 -9.73 16.13
N LEU A 170 3.13 -8.39 16.20
CA LEU A 170 3.29 -7.54 15.03
C LEU A 170 4.68 -7.72 14.40
N ASP A 171 5.73 -7.73 15.21
CA ASP A 171 7.12 -7.89 14.75
C ASP A 171 7.30 -9.20 13.95
N THR A 172 6.75 -10.29 14.48
CA THR A 172 6.75 -11.61 13.81
C THR A 172 6.06 -11.54 12.44
N GLU A 173 4.85 -10.96 12.37
CA GLU A 173 4.12 -10.83 11.10
C GLU A 173 4.86 -9.92 10.11
N LEU A 174 5.43 -8.80 10.56
CA LEU A 174 6.15 -7.89 9.69
C LEU A 174 7.45 -8.51 9.15
N ASP A 175 8.13 -9.35 9.93
CA ASP A 175 9.29 -10.12 9.47
C ASP A 175 8.89 -11.18 8.43
N GLU A 176 7.78 -11.90 8.64
CA GLU A 176 7.25 -12.84 7.65
C GLU A 176 6.83 -12.16 6.34
N LEU A 177 6.30 -10.94 6.42
CA LEU A 177 6.01 -10.12 5.24
C LEU A 177 7.31 -9.66 4.57
N ALA A 178 8.26 -9.16 5.34
CA ALA A 178 9.56 -8.65 4.86
C ALA A 178 10.39 -9.73 4.16
N ALA A 179 10.34 -10.98 4.61
CA ALA A 179 11.04 -12.11 4.00
C ALA A 179 10.72 -12.31 2.50
N GLY A 180 9.53 -11.87 2.04
CA GLY A 180 9.14 -11.92 0.63
C GLY A 180 9.59 -10.71 -0.23
N ALA A 181 10.35 -9.76 0.33
CA ALA A 181 10.64 -8.48 -0.31
C ALA A 181 11.45 -8.60 -1.59
N ASP A 182 12.47 -9.46 -1.61
CA ASP A 182 13.34 -9.64 -2.78
C ASP A 182 12.56 -10.08 -4.01
N GLY A 183 11.61 -11.02 -3.84
CA GLY A 183 10.72 -11.47 -4.91
C GLY A 183 9.82 -10.35 -5.44
N ARG A 184 9.23 -9.54 -4.55
CA ARG A 184 8.40 -8.38 -4.95
C ARG A 184 9.23 -7.30 -5.64
N LEU A 185 10.44 -7.04 -5.18
CA LEU A 185 11.38 -6.11 -5.81
C LEU A 185 11.80 -6.60 -7.19
N ALA A 186 12.13 -7.88 -7.34
CA ALA A 186 12.44 -8.49 -8.63
C ALA A 186 11.26 -8.39 -9.60
N TYR A 187 10.04 -8.68 -9.12
CA TYR A 187 8.81 -8.51 -9.90
C TYR A 187 8.64 -7.08 -10.40
N GLN A 188 8.69 -6.09 -9.49
CA GLN A 188 8.62 -4.67 -9.85
C GLN A 188 9.72 -4.30 -10.85
N ASN A 189 10.94 -4.81 -10.63
CA ASN A 189 12.13 -4.54 -11.44
C ASN A 189 12.05 -5.08 -12.87
N GLY A 190 11.19 -6.05 -13.14
CA GLY A 190 10.91 -6.55 -14.49
C GLY A 190 10.18 -5.56 -15.41
N PHE A 191 9.57 -4.50 -14.88
CA PHE A 191 8.78 -3.54 -15.67
C PHE A 191 9.51 -2.22 -15.90
N PRO A 192 9.50 -1.61 -17.09
CA PRO A 192 10.24 -0.37 -17.34
C PRO A 192 9.68 0.82 -16.56
N VAL A 193 10.56 1.74 -16.13
CA VAL A 193 10.18 3.01 -15.49
C VAL A 193 9.59 4.00 -16.52
N ASP A 194 10.09 3.96 -17.76
CA ASP A 194 9.62 4.81 -18.85
C ASP A 194 8.57 4.09 -19.70
N VAL A 195 7.49 4.80 -20.04
CA VAL A 195 6.61 4.44 -21.15
C VAL A 195 7.13 5.19 -22.36
N ARG A 196 7.96 4.53 -23.19
CA ARG A 196 8.21 5.03 -24.55
C ARG A 196 6.97 4.84 -25.41
#